data_AF-A0AB39DA69-F1
#
_entry.id   AF-A0AB39DA69-F1
#
_cell.length_a   1.000
_cell.length_b   1.000
_cell.length_c   1.000
_cell.angle_alpha   90.00
_cell.angle_beta   90.00
_cell.angle_gamma   90.00
#
_symmetry.space_group_name_H-M   'P 1'
#
loop_
_entity.id
_entity.type
_entity.pdbx_description
1 polymer ?
#
loop_
_entity_poly.entity_id
_entity_poly.type
_entity_poly.pdbx_seq_one_letter_code
_entity_poly.pdbx_strand_id
1 'polypeptide(L)'
;MPRSASSSALYAALHAWVDDHFDEQVALLQRLVAVPTDTPPGDNAPHAEIVAALLESWGWEVERHAVPEAEVQAYGMRSITNLIVRRRYGADGPVLALNAHGDVVPPGDGWSRDPYGGEIADGRLYGRASAVSKSDFTTYLHAVRALEASGAPLRGAVELHFTYDEEFGGLKGPGWLLERGLTKPDFAVCAGFSYAVVTAHNGCLQFELIVNGQATHGSAPKTGHDALRAASRILDEIYRRADALDGIESGIAGITHPTMIVGRIDGGTNTNVVPGRVVLKMDRRLIPEEDPAAVEAEVRAFVSAAVDGLPGISVDIRRILLARALRPLPGHEKLAASLQAHARSVFGEDILAVGTPLYADARLYAEHGVPTVMYGAGPRTVMESRAKQADEHVMLEDLRGATRVVAGLLADFLARGAA
;
A
#
# COMPACT_ATOMS: atom_id res chain seq x y z
N MET A 1 32.75 3.62 2.13
CA MET A 1 33.92 4.41 1.69
C MET A 1 33.54 5.89 1.69
N PRO A 2 34.46 6.83 1.94
CA PRO A 2 34.13 8.26 1.84
C PRO A 2 33.72 8.59 0.39
N ARG A 3 32.58 9.27 0.24
CA ARG A 3 32.04 9.77 -1.04
C ARG A 3 33.05 10.75 -1.68
N SER A 4 33.16 10.76 -3.00
CA SER A 4 34.05 11.69 -3.70
C SER A 4 33.60 13.15 -3.49
N ALA A 5 34.50 14.13 -3.65
CA ALA A 5 34.14 15.55 -3.58
C ALA A 5 33.08 15.94 -4.63
N SER A 6 33.12 15.28 -5.80
CA SER A 6 32.14 15.46 -6.88
C SER A 6 30.74 14.99 -6.48
N SER A 7 30.63 13.82 -5.84
CA SER A 7 29.33 13.33 -5.39
C SER A 7 28.78 14.13 -4.20
N SER A 8 29.65 14.61 -3.30
CA SER A 8 29.24 15.55 -2.25
C SER A 8 28.60 16.84 -2.79
N ALA A 9 29.18 17.44 -3.83
CA ALA A 9 28.64 18.63 -4.47
C ALA A 9 27.28 18.37 -5.16
N LEU A 10 27.14 17.21 -5.82
CA LEU A 10 25.87 16.79 -6.42
C LEU A 10 24.75 16.70 -5.37
N TYR A 11 24.96 15.97 -4.27
CA TYR A 11 23.92 15.82 -3.26
C TYR A 11 23.56 17.15 -2.58
N ALA A 12 24.54 18.03 -2.36
CA ALA A 12 24.28 19.38 -1.86
C ALA A 12 23.39 20.18 -2.83
N ALA A 13 23.63 20.09 -4.14
CA ALA A 13 22.81 20.74 -5.16
C ALA A 13 21.38 20.17 -5.19
N LEU A 14 21.22 18.84 -5.06
CA LEU A 14 19.89 18.22 -4.96
C LEU A 14 19.12 18.72 -3.73
N HIS A 15 19.78 18.76 -2.56
CA HIS A 15 19.14 19.22 -1.33
C HIS A 15 18.74 20.70 -1.41
N ALA A 16 19.62 21.55 -1.93
CA ALA A 16 19.32 22.97 -2.14
C ALA A 16 18.13 23.16 -3.08
N TRP A 17 18.09 22.42 -4.20
CA TRP A 17 16.96 22.48 -5.12
C TRP A 17 15.65 22.08 -4.44
N VAL A 18 15.65 20.99 -3.66
CA VAL A 18 14.46 20.56 -2.90
C VAL A 18 14.01 21.64 -1.93
N ASP A 19 14.93 22.34 -1.25
CA ASP A 19 14.57 23.42 -0.33
C ASP A 19 13.96 24.62 -1.04
N ASP A 20 14.58 25.05 -2.14
CA ASP A 20 14.14 26.19 -2.94
C ASP A 20 12.75 25.97 -3.56
N HIS A 21 12.34 24.71 -3.76
CA HIS A 21 11.07 24.32 -4.37
C HIS A 21 10.10 23.65 -3.38
N PHE A 22 10.39 23.67 -2.08
CA PHE A 22 9.57 22.94 -1.12
C PHE A 22 8.16 23.51 -0.98
N ASP A 23 8.01 24.84 -1.06
CA ASP A 23 6.67 25.46 -1.03
C ASP A 23 5.83 25.04 -2.24
N GLU A 24 6.46 24.83 -3.40
CA GLU A 24 5.80 24.28 -4.59
C GLU A 24 5.34 22.83 -4.35
N GLN A 25 6.19 22.02 -3.71
CA GLN A 25 5.86 20.64 -3.33
C GLN A 25 4.67 20.57 -2.38
N VAL A 26 4.65 21.42 -1.36
CA VAL A 26 3.56 21.48 -0.39
C VAL A 26 2.27 21.93 -1.06
N ALA A 27 2.31 22.97 -1.90
CA ALA A 27 1.15 23.44 -2.65
C ALA A 27 0.61 22.36 -3.60
N LEU A 28 1.49 21.57 -4.22
CA LEU A 28 1.08 20.42 -5.01
C LEU A 28 0.35 19.39 -4.15
N LEU A 29 0.89 19.05 -2.98
CA LEU A 29 0.27 18.08 -2.08
C LEU A 29 -1.13 18.53 -1.64
N GLN A 30 -1.30 19.82 -1.29
CA GLN A 30 -2.61 20.39 -0.96
C GLN A 30 -3.60 20.21 -2.13
N ARG A 31 -3.17 20.46 -3.37
CA ARG A 31 -4.01 20.27 -4.56
C ARG A 31 -4.41 18.82 -4.78
N LEU A 32 -3.51 17.87 -4.54
CA LEU A 32 -3.82 16.44 -4.66
C LEU A 32 -4.80 16.00 -3.56
N VAL A 33 -4.57 16.45 -2.32
CA VAL A 33 -5.46 16.18 -1.17
C VAL A 33 -6.87 16.74 -1.42
N ALA A 34 -6.98 17.93 -2.03
CA ALA A 34 -8.26 18.58 -2.31
C ALA A 34 -9.16 17.86 -3.32
N VAL A 35 -8.66 16.83 -4.00
CA VAL A 35 -9.43 16.00 -4.94
C VAL A 35 -9.73 14.65 -4.27
N PRO A 36 -10.98 14.40 -3.84
CA PRO A 36 -11.35 13.12 -3.23
C PRO A 36 -11.19 11.94 -4.18
N THR A 37 -10.73 10.81 -3.64
CA THR A 37 -10.47 9.54 -4.35
C THR A 37 -10.91 8.34 -3.51
N ASP A 38 -12.05 8.54 -2.83
CA ASP A 38 -12.58 7.62 -1.83
C ASP A 38 -12.91 6.26 -2.42
N THR A 39 -12.51 5.22 -1.71
CA THR A 39 -12.61 3.83 -2.14
C THR A 39 -13.18 3.00 -0.98
N PRO A 40 -14.48 2.63 -1.03
CA PRO A 40 -15.48 2.89 -2.08
C PRO A 40 -15.93 4.37 -2.20
N PRO A 41 -16.43 4.83 -3.36
CA PRO A 41 -16.80 4.04 -4.54
C PRO A 41 -15.68 3.80 -5.57
N GLY A 42 -14.49 4.38 -5.38
CA GLY A 42 -13.34 4.21 -6.27
C GLY A 42 -13.53 4.87 -7.63
N ASP A 43 -13.83 6.18 -7.65
CA ASP A 43 -13.95 6.98 -8.87
C ASP A 43 -12.68 7.81 -9.08
N ASN A 44 -11.61 7.15 -9.53
CA ASN A 44 -10.25 7.66 -9.44
C ASN A 44 -9.73 8.28 -10.75
N ALA A 45 -10.39 8.03 -11.89
CA ALA A 45 -9.98 8.61 -13.18
C ALA A 45 -9.94 10.15 -13.18
N PRO A 46 -10.87 10.89 -12.54
CA PRO A 46 -10.79 12.35 -12.48
C PRO A 46 -9.53 12.86 -11.78
N HIS A 47 -9.08 12.21 -10.71
CA HIS A 47 -7.83 12.56 -10.03
C HIS A 47 -6.63 12.27 -10.92
N ALA A 48 -6.61 11.13 -11.60
CA ALA A 48 -5.56 10.81 -12.56
C ALA A 48 -5.45 11.86 -13.68
N GLU A 49 -6.57 12.34 -14.22
CA GLU A 49 -6.56 13.40 -15.24
C GLU A 49 -6.04 14.74 -14.70
N ILE A 50 -6.35 15.09 -13.45
CA ILE A 50 -5.82 16.31 -12.81
C ILE A 50 -4.31 16.20 -12.63
N VAL A 51 -3.82 15.05 -12.17
CA VAL A 51 -2.38 14.78 -12.05
C VAL A 51 -1.73 14.86 -13.43
N ALA A 52 -2.30 14.20 -14.44
CA ALA A 52 -1.75 14.19 -15.79
C ALA A 52 -1.66 15.61 -16.39
N ALA A 53 -2.73 16.40 -16.32
CA ALA A 53 -2.76 17.77 -16.80
C ALA A 53 -1.74 18.66 -16.08
N LEU A 54 -1.52 18.44 -14.78
CA LEU A 54 -0.52 19.15 -14.00
C LEU A 54 0.90 18.84 -14.49
N LEU A 55 1.21 17.56 -14.72
CA LEU A 55 2.53 17.16 -15.21
C LEU A 55 2.76 17.59 -16.66
N GLU A 56 1.72 17.57 -17.49
CA GLU A 56 1.76 18.11 -18.85
C GLU A 56 2.03 19.62 -18.86
N SER A 57 1.55 20.36 -17.85
CA SER A 57 1.88 21.78 -17.69
C SER A 57 3.37 22.04 -17.37
N TRP A 58 4.08 21.02 -16.86
CA TRP A 58 5.54 21.03 -16.70
C TRP A 58 6.28 20.57 -17.96
N GLY A 59 5.55 20.25 -19.04
CA GLY A 59 6.10 19.73 -20.28
C GLY A 59 6.44 18.24 -20.24
N TRP A 60 5.90 17.49 -19.28
CA TRP A 60 6.08 16.04 -19.23
C TRP A 60 5.01 15.32 -20.05
N GLU A 61 5.42 14.26 -20.74
CA GLU A 61 4.50 13.33 -21.39
C GLU A 61 3.95 12.35 -20.36
N VAL A 62 2.63 12.16 -20.35
CA VAL A 62 1.94 11.30 -19.38
C VAL A 62 1.14 10.24 -20.12
N GLU A 63 1.52 8.98 -19.96
CA GLU A 63 0.76 7.85 -20.45
C GLU A 63 -0.42 7.59 -19.53
N ARG A 64 -1.63 7.56 -20.09
CA ARG A 64 -2.86 7.23 -19.38
C ARG A 64 -3.29 5.81 -19.73
N HIS A 65 -3.38 4.98 -18.71
CA HIS A 65 -3.74 3.57 -18.83
C HIS A 65 -5.07 3.34 -18.12
N ALA A 66 -6.17 3.62 -18.83
CA ALA A 66 -7.52 3.40 -18.34
C ALA A 66 -7.83 1.90 -18.27
N VAL A 67 -8.25 1.43 -17.10
CA VAL A 67 -8.71 0.04 -16.93
C VAL A 67 -10.12 -0.07 -17.53
N PRO A 68 -10.43 -1.10 -18.34
CA PRO A 68 -11.74 -1.24 -18.96
C PRO A 68 -12.88 -1.21 -17.93
N GLU A 69 -13.94 -0.45 -18.23
CA GLU A 69 -15.06 -0.22 -17.30
C GLU A 69 -15.64 -1.52 -16.72
N ALA A 70 -15.84 -2.54 -17.56
CA ALA A 70 -16.33 -3.84 -17.12
C ALA A 70 -15.41 -4.54 -16.10
N GLU A 71 -14.09 -4.39 -16.25
CA GLU A 71 -13.12 -4.94 -15.29
C GLU A 71 -13.14 -4.16 -13.96
N VAL A 72 -13.26 -2.83 -14.02
CA VAL A 72 -13.30 -1.97 -12.82
C VAL A 72 -14.58 -2.19 -12.03
N GLN A 73 -15.73 -2.26 -12.71
CA GLN A 73 -17.02 -2.54 -12.07
C GLN A 73 -17.07 -3.93 -11.45
N ALA A 74 -16.51 -4.95 -12.13
CA ALA A 74 -16.39 -6.28 -11.57
C ALA A 74 -15.47 -6.34 -10.34
N TYR A 75 -14.50 -5.43 -10.25
CA TYR A 75 -13.61 -5.25 -9.11
C TYR A 75 -14.23 -4.42 -7.97
N GLY A 76 -15.43 -3.87 -8.17
CA GLY A 76 -16.18 -3.13 -7.15
C GLY A 76 -15.85 -1.63 -7.09
N MET A 77 -15.23 -1.08 -8.14
CA MET A 77 -14.88 0.33 -8.26
C MET A 77 -15.60 0.99 -9.43
N ARG A 78 -15.58 2.33 -9.51
CA ARG A 78 -16.27 3.09 -10.58
C ARG A 78 -15.35 3.40 -11.76
N SER A 79 -14.14 3.89 -11.53
CA SER A 79 -13.19 4.24 -12.58
C SER A 79 -11.75 4.18 -12.08
N ILE A 80 -10.85 3.65 -12.91
CA ILE A 80 -9.40 3.59 -12.63
C ILE A 80 -8.67 4.02 -13.90
N THR A 81 -7.78 4.99 -13.77
CA THR A 81 -6.79 5.34 -14.80
C THR A 81 -5.43 5.43 -14.13
N ASN A 82 -4.55 4.50 -14.46
CA ASN A 82 -3.18 4.52 -13.96
C ASN A 82 -2.32 5.41 -14.87
N LEU A 83 -1.33 6.07 -14.29
CA LEU A 83 -0.41 6.92 -15.06
C LEU A 83 0.98 6.30 -15.05
N ILE A 84 1.63 6.34 -16.21
CA ILE A 84 3.08 6.13 -16.32
C ILE A 84 3.71 7.40 -16.91
N VAL A 85 4.68 7.96 -16.20
CA VAL A 85 5.52 9.05 -16.71
C VAL A 85 6.93 8.54 -16.87
N ARG A 86 7.47 8.58 -18.08
CA ARG A 86 8.82 8.08 -18.38
C ARG A 86 9.81 9.21 -18.58
N ARG A 87 10.88 9.21 -17.80
CA ARG A 87 11.98 10.16 -17.90
C ARG A 87 13.24 9.39 -18.30
N ARG A 88 13.53 9.34 -19.60
CA ARG A 88 14.69 8.62 -20.16
C ARG A 88 15.87 9.56 -20.32
N TYR A 89 17.03 9.14 -19.80
CA TYR A 89 18.25 9.94 -19.81
C TYR A 89 19.39 9.32 -20.61
N GLY A 90 19.33 8.02 -20.89
CA GLY A 90 20.32 7.31 -21.71
C GLY A 90 19.81 5.94 -22.14
N ALA A 91 20.48 5.35 -23.12
CA ALA A 91 20.20 3.97 -23.56
C ALA A 91 20.87 2.92 -22.65
N ASP A 92 21.94 3.31 -21.96
CA ASP A 92 22.63 2.52 -20.93
C ASP A 92 22.15 2.88 -19.53
N GLY A 93 22.18 1.95 -18.59
CA GLY A 93 21.75 2.16 -17.19
C GLY A 93 20.37 1.56 -16.88
N PRO A 94 19.98 1.52 -15.58
CA PRO A 94 18.76 0.87 -15.15
C PRO A 94 17.52 1.74 -15.35
N VAL A 95 16.35 1.10 -15.38
CA VAL A 95 15.04 1.75 -15.23
C VAL A 95 14.59 1.60 -13.77
N LEU A 96 14.42 2.72 -13.06
CA LEU A 96 13.88 2.75 -11.71
C LEU A 96 12.41 3.17 -11.74
N ALA A 97 11.51 2.31 -11.27
CA ALA A 97 10.12 2.69 -11.03
C ALA A 97 9.96 3.31 -9.63
N LEU A 98 9.24 4.42 -9.54
CA LEU A 98 8.74 4.98 -8.29
C LEU A 98 7.21 4.90 -8.30
N ASN A 99 6.62 4.14 -7.38
CA ASN A 99 5.19 3.86 -7.37
C ASN A 99 4.50 4.44 -6.14
N ALA A 100 3.45 5.21 -6.35
CA ALA A 100 2.58 5.70 -5.29
C ALA A 100 1.10 5.54 -5.70
N HIS A 101 0.22 5.40 -4.72
CA HIS A 101 -1.21 5.21 -4.95
C HIS A 101 -2.03 6.43 -4.52
N GLY A 102 -3.02 6.81 -5.34
CA GLY A 102 -3.82 8.01 -5.12
C GLY A 102 -5.21 7.73 -4.56
N ASP A 103 -5.65 6.48 -4.52
CA ASP A 103 -6.89 6.04 -3.90
C ASP A 103 -6.80 6.02 -2.38
N VAL A 104 -7.93 6.27 -1.72
CA VAL A 104 -7.96 6.51 -0.26
C VAL A 104 -9.16 5.83 0.38
N VAL A 105 -9.03 5.39 1.62
CA VAL A 105 -10.21 5.07 2.43
C VAL A 105 -11.01 6.34 2.75
N PRO A 106 -12.36 6.28 2.80
CA PRO A 106 -13.17 7.43 3.19
C PRO A 106 -12.73 8.04 4.54
N PRO A 107 -12.88 9.36 4.75
CA PRO A 107 -12.39 10.07 5.93
C PRO A 107 -13.02 9.57 7.24
N GLY A 108 -14.24 9.01 7.20
CA GLY A 108 -14.97 8.65 8.41
C GLY A 108 -15.35 9.89 9.25
N ASP A 109 -15.81 9.66 10.47
CA ASP A 109 -16.26 10.71 11.37
C ASP A 109 -15.13 11.25 12.26
N GLY A 110 -15.37 12.40 12.90
CA GLY A 110 -14.52 12.91 13.99
C GLY A 110 -13.37 13.82 13.56
N TRP A 111 -13.34 14.25 12.30
CA TRP A 111 -12.37 15.23 11.82
C TRP A 111 -12.59 16.60 12.47
N SER A 112 -11.50 17.19 12.96
CA SER A 112 -11.49 18.56 13.49
C SER A 112 -11.33 19.62 12.39
N ARG A 113 -10.91 19.21 11.20
CA ARG A 113 -10.63 20.03 10.01
C ARG A 113 -11.30 19.40 8.80
N ASP A 114 -11.39 20.13 7.69
CA ASP A 114 -11.85 19.53 6.43
C ASP A 114 -10.89 18.43 5.98
N PRO A 115 -11.33 17.16 5.82
CA PRO A 115 -10.48 16.06 5.36
C PRO A 115 -9.84 16.29 3.99
N TYR A 116 -10.41 17.16 3.14
CA TYR A 116 -9.83 17.50 1.84
C TYR A 116 -9.35 18.94 1.79
N GLY A 117 -9.25 19.61 2.95
CA GLY A 117 -8.86 21.02 3.01
C GLY A 117 -7.35 21.27 2.82
N GLY A 118 -6.51 20.27 3.12
CA GLY A 118 -5.05 20.41 3.03
C GLY A 118 -4.49 21.48 3.98
N GLU A 119 -5.13 21.71 5.13
CA GLU A 119 -4.76 22.79 6.06
C GLU A 119 -3.37 22.55 6.66
N ILE A 120 -2.55 23.60 6.74
CA ILE A 120 -1.22 23.54 7.35
C ILE A 120 -1.27 24.20 8.74
N ALA A 121 -0.88 23.44 9.76
CA ALA A 121 -0.73 23.95 11.12
C ALA A 121 0.41 23.21 11.85
N ASP A 122 1.21 23.94 12.63
CA ASP A 122 2.29 23.37 13.47
C ASP A 122 3.24 22.42 12.72
N GLY A 123 3.64 22.80 11.50
CA GLY A 123 4.55 22.02 10.66
C GLY A 123 3.94 20.75 10.06
N ARG A 124 2.61 20.61 10.10
CA ARG A 124 1.86 19.48 9.55
C ARG A 124 0.92 19.94 8.45
N LEU A 125 0.77 19.13 7.41
CA LEU A 125 -0.34 19.24 6.46
C LEU A 125 -1.39 18.20 6.84
N TYR A 126 -2.58 18.67 7.20
CA TYR A 126 -3.74 17.85 7.56
C TYR A 126 -4.60 17.57 6.33
N GLY A 127 -5.03 16.31 6.19
CA GLY A 127 -5.93 15.88 5.14
C GLY A 127 -5.86 14.39 4.89
N ARG A 128 -6.94 13.81 4.38
CA ARG A 128 -7.00 12.41 3.99
C ARG A 128 -5.99 12.16 2.87
N ALA A 129 -5.22 11.09 3.01
CA ALA A 129 -4.09 10.72 2.16
C ALA A 129 -2.93 11.70 2.11
N SER A 130 -2.90 12.69 3.00
CA SER A 130 -1.70 13.50 3.19
C SER A 130 -0.53 12.62 3.62
N ALA A 131 -0.77 11.55 4.38
CA ALA A 131 0.26 10.61 4.79
C ALA A 131 0.29 9.34 3.93
N VAL A 132 -0.88 8.78 3.56
CA VAL A 132 -0.99 7.54 2.77
C VAL A 132 -1.87 7.73 1.53
N SER A 133 -1.31 7.90 0.32
CA SER A 133 0.10 8.17 0.02
C SER A 133 0.29 9.31 -0.98
N LYS A 134 -0.61 10.31 -1.01
CA LYS A 134 -0.48 11.47 -1.92
C LYS A 134 0.77 12.31 -1.62
N SER A 135 1.32 12.25 -0.41
CA SER A 135 2.66 12.76 -0.10
C SER A 135 3.71 12.17 -1.04
N ASP A 136 3.69 10.86 -1.26
CA ASP A 136 4.67 10.14 -2.08
C ASP A 136 4.58 10.49 -3.56
N PHE A 137 3.41 10.90 -4.07
CA PHE A 137 3.32 11.52 -5.39
C PHE A 137 4.27 12.71 -5.47
N THR A 138 4.15 13.62 -4.51
CA THR A 138 4.92 14.86 -4.54
C THR A 138 6.40 14.62 -4.23
N THR A 139 6.72 13.67 -3.34
CA THR A 139 8.08 13.22 -3.03
C THR A 139 8.79 12.75 -4.29
N TYR A 140 8.17 11.83 -5.04
CA TYR A 140 8.79 11.24 -6.22
C TYR A 140 8.89 12.24 -7.38
N LEU A 141 7.85 13.05 -7.58
CA LEU A 141 7.86 14.13 -8.58
C LEU A 141 9.00 15.12 -8.35
N HIS A 142 9.15 15.62 -7.12
CA HIS A 142 10.18 16.61 -6.80
C HIS A 142 11.58 16.00 -6.74
N ALA A 143 11.72 14.73 -6.34
CA ALA A 143 13.00 14.04 -6.42
C ALA A 143 13.51 13.89 -7.86
N VAL A 144 12.61 13.57 -8.80
CA VAL A 144 12.95 13.50 -10.24
C VAL A 144 13.33 14.88 -10.78
N ARG A 145 12.55 15.92 -10.46
CA ARG A 145 12.85 17.29 -10.90
C ARG A 145 14.18 17.80 -10.30
N ALA A 146 14.48 17.49 -9.04
CA ALA A 146 15.76 17.82 -8.42
C ALA A 146 16.92 17.17 -9.18
N LEU A 147 16.79 15.89 -9.53
CA LEU A 147 17.80 15.18 -10.31
C LEU A 147 18.01 15.83 -11.68
N GLU A 148 16.94 16.12 -12.42
CA GLU A 148 17.01 16.76 -13.74
C GLU A 148 17.63 18.17 -13.66
N ALA A 149 17.29 18.94 -12.62
CA ALA A 149 17.82 20.29 -12.40
C ALA A 149 19.28 20.31 -11.95
N SER A 150 19.83 19.20 -11.45
CA SER A 150 21.23 19.11 -10.99
C SER A 150 22.26 19.36 -12.09
N GLY A 151 21.87 19.21 -13.36
CA GLY A 151 22.76 19.32 -14.51
C GLY A 151 23.80 18.19 -14.62
N ALA A 152 23.72 17.16 -13.77
CA ALA A 152 24.60 16.01 -13.84
C ALA A 152 24.35 15.21 -15.15
N PRO A 153 25.39 14.63 -15.76
CA PRO A 153 25.19 13.70 -16.87
C PRO A 153 24.50 12.42 -16.37
N LEU A 154 23.29 12.18 -16.86
CA LEU A 154 22.45 11.06 -16.45
C LEU A 154 22.52 9.86 -17.42
N ARG A 155 22.03 8.71 -16.96
CA ARG A 155 21.88 7.45 -17.71
C ARG A 155 20.57 6.76 -17.27
N GLY A 156 20.14 5.73 -17.99
CA GLY A 156 18.98 4.92 -17.64
C GLY A 156 17.67 5.69 -17.79
N ALA A 157 16.69 5.34 -16.95
CA ALA A 157 15.41 6.04 -16.89
C ALA A 157 14.76 5.98 -15.49
N VAL A 158 13.86 6.92 -15.23
CA VAL A 158 12.88 6.83 -14.14
C VAL A 158 11.49 6.65 -14.74
N GLU A 159 10.68 5.78 -14.14
CA GLU A 159 9.26 5.68 -14.42
C GLU A 159 8.48 6.02 -13.14
N LEU A 160 7.57 6.98 -13.22
CA LEU A 160 6.64 7.30 -12.13
C LEU A 160 5.33 6.55 -12.39
N HIS A 161 4.94 5.66 -11.49
CA HIS A 161 3.71 4.88 -11.60
C HIS A 161 2.70 5.38 -10.56
N PHE A 162 1.75 6.19 -11.00
CA PHE A 162 0.66 6.67 -10.14
C PHE A 162 -0.57 5.80 -10.33
N THR A 163 -0.90 5.01 -9.31
CA THR A 163 -1.92 3.95 -9.35
C THR A 163 -3.07 4.25 -8.38
N TYR A 164 -4.19 3.52 -8.47
CA TYR A 164 -5.43 3.95 -7.80
C TYR A 164 -6.31 2.79 -7.31
N ASP A 165 -5.75 1.70 -6.79
CA ASP A 165 -6.54 0.63 -6.16
C ASP A 165 -5.78 -0.11 -5.04
N GLU A 166 -4.76 0.51 -4.45
CA GLU A 166 -3.96 -0.11 -3.39
C GLU A 166 -4.85 -0.51 -2.20
N GLU A 167 -5.84 0.33 -1.87
CA GLU A 167 -6.79 0.09 -0.77
C GLU A 167 -7.74 -1.08 -1.04
N PHE A 168 -7.80 -1.57 -2.29
CA PHE A 168 -8.51 -2.77 -2.72
C PHE A 168 -7.59 -3.96 -3.02
N GLY A 169 -6.27 -3.75 -3.01
CA GLY A 169 -5.25 -4.78 -3.17
C GLY A 169 -4.30 -4.61 -4.35
N GLY A 170 -4.39 -3.55 -5.15
CA GLY A 170 -3.38 -3.19 -6.16
C GLY A 170 -3.47 -3.92 -7.51
N LEU A 171 -4.41 -4.85 -7.67
CA LEU A 171 -4.48 -5.73 -8.86
C LEU A 171 -4.88 -4.98 -10.13
N LYS A 172 -5.61 -3.87 -10.02
CA LYS A 172 -6.00 -2.99 -11.13
C LYS A 172 -5.08 -1.77 -11.29
N GLY A 173 -4.13 -1.59 -10.37
CA GLY A 173 -3.09 -0.56 -10.38
C GLY A 173 -1.79 -1.11 -10.93
N PRO A 174 -0.72 -1.25 -10.11
CA PRO A 174 0.56 -1.71 -10.62
C PRO A 174 0.49 -3.16 -11.15
N GLY A 175 -0.39 -4.00 -10.60
CA GLY A 175 -0.54 -5.38 -11.06
C GLY A 175 -1.02 -5.45 -12.50
N TRP A 176 -2.04 -4.67 -12.84
CA TRP A 176 -2.56 -4.58 -14.20
C TRP A 176 -1.55 -4.02 -15.19
N LEU A 177 -0.75 -3.02 -14.79
CA LEU A 177 0.32 -2.48 -15.62
C LEU A 177 1.41 -3.53 -15.93
N LEU A 178 1.83 -4.27 -14.91
CA LEU A 178 2.89 -5.29 -15.00
C LEU A 178 2.43 -6.53 -15.78
N GLU A 179 1.23 -7.05 -15.50
CA GLU A 179 0.66 -8.23 -16.18
C GLU A 179 0.51 -8.01 -17.68
N ARG A 180 0.24 -6.77 -18.10
CA ARG A 180 0.10 -6.40 -19.51
C ARG A 180 1.42 -6.04 -20.19
N GLY A 181 2.53 -6.04 -19.45
CA GLY A 181 3.84 -5.68 -19.97
C GLY A 181 3.95 -4.22 -20.39
N LEU A 182 3.12 -3.33 -19.83
CA LEU A 182 3.16 -1.89 -20.11
C LEU A 182 4.40 -1.23 -19.49
N THR A 183 5.01 -1.88 -18.51
CA THR A 183 6.27 -1.46 -17.87
C THR A 183 7.06 -2.70 -17.44
N LYS A 184 8.39 -2.57 -17.41
CA LYS A 184 9.32 -3.60 -16.95
C LYS A 184 10.57 -2.96 -16.36
N PRO A 185 10.46 -2.36 -15.16
CA PRO A 185 11.58 -1.68 -14.53
C PRO A 185 12.62 -2.70 -14.01
N ASP A 186 13.86 -2.25 -13.84
CA ASP A 186 14.93 -3.05 -13.25
C ASP A 186 14.89 -3.02 -11.72
N PHE A 187 14.35 -1.94 -11.15
CA PHE A 187 14.20 -1.72 -9.70
C PHE A 187 12.91 -0.95 -9.42
N ALA A 188 12.32 -1.12 -8.23
CA ALA A 188 11.19 -0.33 -7.80
C ALA A 188 11.33 0.20 -6.36
N VAL A 189 10.88 1.44 -6.16
CA VAL A 189 10.59 2.00 -4.83
C VAL A 189 9.12 2.33 -4.77
N CYS A 190 8.40 1.69 -3.85
CA CYS A 190 6.98 1.93 -3.65
C CYS A 190 6.74 2.82 -2.43
N ALA A 191 5.59 3.50 -2.41
CA ALA A 191 5.12 4.29 -1.29
C ALA A 191 5.23 3.48 0.01
N GLY A 192 5.99 4.02 0.96
CA GLY A 192 6.34 3.32 2.20
C GLY A 192 5.53 3.76 3.40
N PHE A 193 5.05 5.02 3.39
CA PHE A 193 4.44 5.66 4.55
C PHE A 193 5.20 5.33 5.87
N SER A 194 6.52 5.41 5.80
CA SER A 194 7.39 4.95 6.86
C SER A 194 8.70 5.71 6.82
N TYR A 195 9.16 6.10 8.00
CA TYR A 195 10.50 6.62 8.21
C TYR A 195 11.59 5.59 7.91
N ALA A 196 11.31 4.30 8.17
CA ALA A 196 12.21 3.19 7.90
C ALA A 196 12.12 2.72 6.44
N VAL A 197 13.19 2.09 5.96
CA VAL A 197 13.19 1.41 4.66
C VAL A 197 12.52 0.06 4.83
N VAL A 198 11.38 -0.15 4.16
CA VAL A 198 10.65 -1.41 4.27
C VAL A 198 11.15 -2.38 3.19
N THR A 199 11.67 -3.53 3.60
CA THR A 199 12.20 -4.56 2.69
C THR A 199 11.34 -5.82 2.64
N ALA A 200 10.38 -5.93 3.55
CA ALA A 200 9.44 -7.02 3.62
C ALA A 200 8.12 -6.55 4.22
N HIS A 201 7.02 -7.22 3.92
CA HIS A 201 5.75 -6.91 4.56
C HIS A 201 4.89 -8.18 4.63
N ASN A 202 3.94 -8.22 5.56
CA ASN A 202 3.02 -9.35 5.68
C ASN A 202 2.17 -9.54 4.42
N GLY A 203 1.71 -10.76 4.19
CA GLY A 203 0.59 -11.04 3.30
C GLY A 203 -0.74 -10.80 4.00
N CYS A 204 -1.83 -10.81 3.23
CA CYS A 204 -3.18 -10.73 3.74
C CYS A 204 -4.07 -11.71 2.98
N LEU A 205 -4.82 -12.52 3.71
CA LEU A 205 -5.81 -13.42 3.17
C LEU A 205 -7.14 -13.16 3.87
N GLN A 206 -8.15 -12.79 3.08
CA GLN A 206 -9.48 -12.47 3.60
C GLN A 206 -10.51 -13.44 3.04
N PHE A 207 -11.43 -13.87 3.90
CA PHE A 207 -12.52 -14.77 3.53
C PHE A 207 -13.88 -14.23 3.93
N GLU A 208 -14.87 -14.52 3.10
CA GLU A 208 -16.29 -14.50 3.46
C GLU A 208 -16.75 -15.96 3.67
N LEU A 209 -17.21 -16.26 4.88
CA LEU A 209 -17.76 -17.56 5.26
C LEU A 209 -19.27 -17.42 5.38
N ILE A 210 -20.03 -18.05 4.48
CA ILE A 210 -21.50 -18.00 4.47
C ILE A 210 -22.02 -19.31 5.02
N VAL A 211 -22.52 -19.26 6.26
CA VAL A 211 -23.14 -20.41 6.93
C VAL A 211 -24.62 -20.40 6.61
N ASN A 212 -25.09 -21.46 5.95
CA ASN A 212 -26.49 -21.64 5.58
C ASN A 212 -27.12 -22.72 6.45
N GLY A 213 -28.35 -22.46 6.89
CA GLY A 213 -29.18 -23.38 7.66
C GLY A 213 -30.65 -23.27 7.22
N GLN A 214 -31.57 -23.47 8.16
CA GLN A 214 -33.00 -23.41 7.89
C GLN A 214 -33.71 -22.65 9.01
N ALA A 215 -34.34 -21.53 8.64
CA ALA A 215 -35.13 -20.74 9.57
C ALA A 215 -36.40 -21.47 10.00
N THR A 216 -36.77 -21.30 11.27
CA THR A 216 -38.05 -21.75 11.83
C THR A 216 -38.48 -20.84 12.97
N HIS A 217 -39.73 -20.97 13.41
CA HIS A 217 -40.24 -20.24 14.57
C HIS A 217 -39.48 -20.64 15.84
N GLY A 218 -39.12 -19.65 16.66
CA GLY A 218 -38.31 -19.86 17.88
C GLY A 218 -38.95 -20.76 18.94
N SER A 219 -40.27 -20.98 18.88
CA SER A 219 -40.97 -21.95 19.75
C SER A 219 -40.80 -23.41 19.31
N ALA A 220 -40.31 -23.66 18.09
CA ALA A 220 -40.06 -24.99 17.54
C ALA A 220 -38.63 -25.10 16.98
N PRO A 221 -37.59 -24.80 17.76
CA PRO A 221 -36.24 -24.60 17.24
C PRO A 221 -35.61 -25.87 16.64
N LYS A 222 -36.15 -27.04 16.98
CA LYS A 222 -35.71 -28.35 16.46
C LYS A 222 -36.21 -28.66 15.05
N THR A 223 -37.12 -27.86 14.48
CA THR A 223 -37.66 -28.07 13.12
C THR A 223 -36.91 -27.27 12.04
N GLY A 224 -35.82 -26.62 12.42
CA GLY A 224 -34.91 -25.91 11.52
C GLY A 224 -33.46 -26.22 11.87
N HIS A 225 -32.55 -25.51 11.22
CA HIS A 225 -31.12 -25.70 11.34
C HIS A 225 -30.46 -24.35 11.65
N ASP A 226 -29.97 -24.22 12.88
CA ASP A 226 -29.49 -22.95 13.43
C ASP A 226 -28.10 -22.59 12.87
N ALA A 227 -28.08 -21.70 11.88
CA ALA A 227 -26.86 -21.22 11.25
C ALA A 227 -25.98 -20.41 12.22
N LEU A 228 -26.55 -19.77 13.24
CA LEU A 228 -25.78 -19.00 14.22
C LEU A 228 -25.06 -19.92 15.19
N ARG A 229 -25.71 -21.03 15.60
CA ARG A 229 -25.05 -22.08 16.38
C ARG A 229 -23.94 -22.79 15.60
N ALA A 230 -24.08 -22.94 14.29
CA ALA A 230 -22.99 -23.45 13.45
C ALA A 230 -21.85 -22.42 13.32
N ALA A 231 -22.18 -21.14 13.10
CA ALA A 231 -21.20 -20.06 13.05
C ALA A 231 -20.43 -19.91 14.36
N SER A 232 -21.04 -20.15 15.53
CA SER A 232 -20.33 -20.10 16.81
C SER A 232 -19.23 -21.16 16.90
N ARG A 233 -19.43 -22.36 16.33
CA ARG A 233 -18.38 -23.39 16.28
C ARG A 233 -17.22 -22.99 15.38
N ILE A 234 -17.52 -22.33 14.26
CA ILE A 234 -16.49 -21.79 13.37
C ILE A 234 -15.71 -20.70 14.11
N LEU A 235 -16.39 -19.79 14.83
CA LEU A 235 -15.74 -18.75 15.63
C LEU A 235 -14.83 -19.34 16.71
N ASP A 236 -15.30 -20.35 17.45
CA ASP A 236 -14.50 -21.03 18.48
C ASP A 236 -13.20 -21.61 17.89
N GLU A 237 -13.29 -22.26 16.72
CA GLU A 237 -12.10 -22.81 16.05
C GLU A 237 -11.19 -21.71 15.50
N ILE A 238 -11.73 -20.63 14.94
CA ILE A 238 -10.95 -19.47 14.48
C ILE A 238 -10.16 -18.88 15.65
N TYR A 239 -10.79 -18.61 16.79
CA TYR A 239 -10.11 -18.02 17.94
C TYR A 239 -9.08 -18.96 18.54
N ARG A 240 -9.39 -20.25 18.66
CA ARG A 240 -8.41 -21.26 19.09
C ARG A 240 -7.18 -21.31 18.19
N ARG A 241 -7.36 -21.16 16.86
CA ARG A 241 -6.27 -21.11 15.88
C ARG A 241 -5.51 -19.79 15.96
N ALA A 242 -6.21 -18.67 16.15
CA ALA A 242 -5.62 -17.35 16.32
C ALA A 242 -4.66 -17.33 17.51
N ASP A 243 -5.09 -17.85 18.67
CA ASP A 243 -4.24 -17.95 19.87
C ASP A 243 -2.98 -18.81 19.63
N ALA A 244 -3.08 -19.84 18.78
CA ALA A 244 -1.94 -20.69 18.44
C ALA A 244 -0.91 -19.98 17.54
N LEU A 245 -1.29 -18.91 16.84
CA LEU A 245 -0.37 -18.14 15.98
C LEU A 245 0.65 -17.34 16.80
N ASP A 246 0.35 -17.01 18.05
CA ASP A 246 1.28 -16.35 18.97
C ASP A 246 2.55 -17.19 19.21
N GLY A 247 2.48 -18.50 18.98
CA GLY A 247 3.63 -19.41 19.06
C GLY A 247 4.49 -19.48 17.79
N ILE A 248 4.15 -18.73 16.74
CA ILE A 248 4.91 -18.69 15.47
C ILE A 248 5.68 -17.37 15.41
N GLU A 249 7.00 -17.45 15.23
CA GLU A 249 7.86 -16.26 15.11
C GLU A 249 8.37 -16.09 13.68
N SER A 250 8.36 -14.85 13.19
CA SER A 250 9.04 -14.48 11.93
C SER A 250 10.51 -14.20 12.19
N GLY A 251 11.37 -14.58 11.24
CA GLY A 251 12.79 -14.22 11.23
C GLY A 251 13.05 -12.82 10.67
N ILE A 252 12.02 -12.14 10.16
CA ILE A 252 12.12 -10.81 9.56
C ILE A 252 11.93 -9.74 10.65
N ALA A 253 13.00 -9.01 10.97
CA ALA A 253 12.94 -7.89 11.92
C ALA A 253 11.81 -6.91 11.54
N GLY A 254 10.97 -6.53 12.51
CA GLY A 254 9.79 -5.67 12.28
C GLY A 254 8.48 -6.43 12.03
N ILE A 255 8.54 -7.75 11.82
CA ILE A 255 7.39 -8.65 11.78
C ILE A 255 7.55 -9.66 12.92
N THR A 256 6.51 -9.81 13.74
CA THR A 256 6.58 -10.67 14.93
C THR A 256 5.99 -12.05 14.67
N HIS A 257 4.70 -12.12 14.41
CA HIS A 257 3.92 -13.34 14.24
C HIS A 257 2.74 -13.09 13.28
N PRO A 258 2.18 -14.13 12.67
CA PRO A 258 0.95 -14.01 11.90
C PRO A 258 -0.25 -13.77 12.81
N THR A 259 -1.31 -13.12 12.31
CA THR A 259 -2.52 -12.84 13.10
C THR A 259 -3.78 -13.26 12.38
N MET A 260 -4.83 -13.60 13.12
CA MET A 260 -6.13 -13.96 12.56
C MET A 260 -7.25 -13.31 13.37
N ILE A 261 -8.19 -12.66 12.69
CA ILE A 261 -9.37 -12.04 13.33
C ILE A 261 -10.64 -12.32 12.54
N VAL A 262 -11.79 -12.24 13.22
CA VAL A 262 -13.09 -12.04 12.57
C VAL A 262 -13.49 -10.58 12.74
N GLY A 263 -13.45 -9.84 11.63
CA GLY A 263 -13.74 -8.40 11.63
C GLY A 263 -15.22 -8.06 11.51
N ARG A 264 -16.05 -8.98 11.03
CA ARG A 264 -17.49 -8.75 10.83
C ARG A 264 -18.32 -10.02 10.90
N ILE A 265 -19.50 -9.91 11.50
CA ILE A 265 -20.54 -10.93 11.53
C ILE A 265 -21.91 -10.29 11.19
N ASP A 266 -22.65 -10.88 10.26
CA ASP A 266 -24.03 -10.48 9.94
C ASP A 266 -24.92 -11.73 9.83
N GLY A 267 -26.06 -11.75 10.52
CA GLY A 267 -26.97 -12.88 10.41
C GLY A 267 -28.11 -12.89 11.43
N GLY A 268 -29.11 -13.73 11.15
CA GLY A 268 -30.40 -13.69 11.86
C GLY A 268 -31.37 -12.67 11.26
N THR A 269 -32.67 -12.86 11.54
CA THR A 269 -33.75 -12.01 10.99
C THR A 269 -34.57 -11.33 12.08
N ASN A 270 -34.91 -12.06 13.14
CA ASN A 270 -35.65 -11.53 14.28
C ASN A 270 -35.38 -12.41 15.53
N THR A 271 -35.63 -11.88 16.72
CA THR A 271 -35.36 -12.57 18.00
C THR A 271 -36.14 -13.88 18.16
N ASN A 272 -37.32 -13.98 17.55
CA ASN A 272 -38.20 -15.16 17.62
C ASN A 272 -38.07 -16.10 16.41
N VAL A 273 -36.98 -16.03 15.66
CA VAL A 273 -36.72 -16.87 14.48
C VAL A 273 -35.36 -17.53 14.62
N VAL A 274 -35.29 -18.85 14.43
CA VAL A 274 -34.00 -19.56 14.33
C VAL A 274 -33.24 -19.04 13.11
N PRO A 275 -31.98 -18.57 13.26
CA PRO A 275 -31.23 -18.02 12.14
C PRO A 275 -31.00 -19.05 11.02
N GLY A 276 -31.47 -18.74 9.80
CA GLY A 276 -31.25 -19.57 8.62
C GLY A 276 -29.98 -19.22 7.84
N ARG A 277 -29.32 -18.10 8.15
CA ARG A 277 -28.10 -17.65 7.47
C ARG A 277 -27.27 -16.72 8.36
N VAL A 278 -25.96 -16.93 8.34
CA VAL A 278 -24.94 -16.07 8.99
C VAL A 278 -23.74 -15.92 8.05
N VAL A 279 -23.17 -14.73 8.01
CA VAL A 279 -21.95 -14.41 7.26
C VAL A 279 -20.88 -13.97 8.25
N LEU A 280 -19.69 -14.55 8.14
CA LEU A 280 -18.48 -14.12 8.84
C LEU A 280 -17.49 -13.58 7.83
N LYS A 281 -16.82 -12.46 8.14
CA LYS A 281 -15.64 -11.99 7.40
C LYS A 281 -14.41 -12.04 8.28
N MET A 282 -13.40 -12.78 7.83
CA MET A 282 -12.15 -12.96 8.56
C MET A 282 -10.95 -12.41 7.78
N ASP A 283 -9.95 -11.97 8.53
CA ASP A 283 -8.68 -11.47 8.04
C ASP A 283 -7.54 -12.30 8.67
N ARG A 284 -6.67 -12.82 7.82
CA ARG A 284 -5.47 -13.57 8.22
C ARG A 284 -4.25 -12.86 7.65
N ARG A 285 -3.42 -12.28 8.53
CA ARG A 285 -2.12 -11.70 8.18
C ARG A 285 -1.08 -12.80 8.12
N LEU A 286 -0.36 -12.91 7.01
CA LEU A 286 0.64 -13.94 6.79
C LEU A 286 2.03 -13.35 6.97
N ILE A 287 2.91 -14.03 7.68
CA ILE A 287 4.32 -13.64 7.71
C ILE A 287 5.01 -14.04 6.39
N PRO A 288 6.14 -13.39 6.02
CA PRO A 288 6.85 -13.72 4.80
C PRO A 288 7.22 -15.20 4.66
N GLU A 289 7.42 -15.93 5.74
CA GLU A 289 7.80 -17.34 5.73
C GLU A 289 6.66 -18.30 5.34
N GLU A 290 5.40 -17.86 5.43
CA GLU A 290 4.25 -18.72 5.18
C GLU A 290 3.96 -18.90 3.68
N ASP A 291 3.45 -20.06 3.29
CA ASP A 291 2.86 -20.31 1.97
C ASP A 291 1.37 -19.96 2.00
N PRO A 292 0.93 -18.91 1.27
CA PRO A 292 -0.48 -18.52 1.27
C PRO A 292 -1.43 -19.62 0.78
N ALA A 293 -0.99 -20.49 -0.13
CA ALA A 293 -1.84 -21.57 -0.62
C ALA A 293 -2.08 -22.64 0.47
N ALA A 294 -1.05 -22.98 1.24
CA ALA A 294 -1.16 -23.90 2.37
C ALA A 294 -2.03 -23.32 3.48
N VAL A 295 -1.85 -22.04 3.83
CA VAL A 295 -2.68 -21.34 4.83
C VAL A 295 -4.14 -21.27 4.38
N GLU A 296 -4.41 -20.95 3.11
CA GLU A 296 -5.77 -20.97 2.55
C GLU A 296 -6.41 -22.36 2.64
N ALA A 297 -5.66 -23.41 2.30
CA ALA A 297 -6.13 -24.79 2.40
C ALA A 297 -6.44 -25.19 3.86
N GLU A 298 -5.61 -24.79 4.82
CA GLU A 298 -5.84 -25.02 6.25
C GLU A 298 -7.12 -24.34 6.72
N VAL A 299 -7.32 -23.06 6.37
CA VAL A 299 -8.54 -22.31 6.72
C VAL A 299 -9.78 -23.00 6.18
N ARG A 300 -9.76 -23.39 4.90
CA ARG A 300 -10.89 -24.11 4.29
C ARG A 300 -11.17 -25.43 5.00
N ALA A 301 -10.14 -26.17 5.39
CA ALA A 301 -10.27 -27.45 6.07
C ALA A 301 -10.90 -27.31 7.47
N PHE A 302 -10.37 -26.43 8.33
CA PHE A 302 -10.90 -26.33 9.69
C PHE A 302 -12.30 -25.70 9.73
N VAL A 303 -12.62 -24.76 8.84
CA VAL A 303 -13.97 -24.17 8.74
C VAL A 303 -14.98 -25.24 8.32
N SER A 304 -14.64 -26.07 7.34
CA SER A 304 -15.50 -27.16 6.89
C SER A 304 -15.68 -28.21 7.99
N ALA A 305 -14.60 -28.56 8.69
CA ALA A 305 -14.65 -29.52 9.79
C ALA A 305 -15.49 -29.03 10.99
N ALA A 306 -15.48 -27.72 11.28
CA ALA A 306 -16.24 -27.14 12.41
C ALA A 306 -17.77 -27.33 12.27
N VAL A 307 -18.27 -27.49 11.04
CA VAL A 307 -19.69 -27.72 10.75
C VAL A 307 -19.99 -29.12 10.24
N ASP A 308 -18.98 -29.99 10.13
CA ASP A 308 -19.17 -31.36 9.65
C ASP A 308 -20.12 -32.15 10.58
N GLY A 309 -20.96 -32.98 9.97
CA GLY A 309 -21.98 -33.77 10.68
C GLY A 309 -23.15 -32.96 11.26
N LEU A 310 -23.22 -31.63 11.06
CA LEU A 310 -24.38 -30.84 11.44
C LEU A 310 -25.50 -31.01 10.40
N PRO A 311 -26.67 -31.58 10.77
CA PRO A 311 -27.76 -31.77 9.82
C PRO A 311 -28.23 -30.43 9.26
N GLY A 312 -28.43 -30.36 7.94
CA GLY A 312 -29.01 -29.20 7.26
C GLY A 312 -28.18 -27.92 7.33
N ILE A 313 -26.90 -28.00 7.71
CA ILE A 313 -25.96 -26.89 7.70
C ILE A 313 -24.99 -27.06 6.52
N SER A 314 -24.70 -25.97 5.81
CA SER A 314 -23.60 -25.89 4.85
C SER A 314 -22.81 -24.60 5.04
N VAL A 315 -21.57 -24.58 4.56
CA VAL A 315 -20.73 -23.37 4.56
C VAL A 315 -20.14 -23.14 3.18
N ASP A 316 -20.35 -21.95 2.63
CA ASP A 316 -19.66 -21.47 1.43
C ASP A 316 -18.45 -20.62 1.85
N ILE A 317 -17.27 -20.96 1.36
CA ILE A 317 -16.02 -20.25 1.70
C ILE A 317 -15.51 -19.52 0.45
N ARG A 318 -15.63 -18.19 0.45
CA ARG A 318 -15.20 -17.32 -0.65
C ARG A 318 -13.97 -16.53 -0.25
N ARG A 319 -12.93 -16.57 -1.07
CA ARG A 319 -11.77 -15.71 -0.89
C ARG A 319 -12.11 -14.31 -1.39
N ILE A 320 -11.96 -13.32 -0.53
CA ILE A 320 -12.15 -11.90 -0.85
C ILE A 320 -10.85 -11.34 -1.43
N LEU A 321 -9.74 -11.55 -0.72
CA LEU A 321 -8.43 -10.98 -1.06
C LEU A 321 -7.34 -12.03 -0.81
N LEU A 322 -6.35 -12.06 -1.70
CA LEU A 322 -5.02 -12.59 -1.42
C LEU A 322 -3.98 -11.56 -1.85
N ALA A 323 -3.36 -10.92 -0.86
CA ALA A 323 -2.11 -10.18 -1.03
C ALA A 323 -0.97 -11.06 -0.52
N ARG A 324 0.04 -11.31 -1.37
CA ARG A 324 1.24 -12.03 -0.96
C ARG A 324 2.13 -11.12 -0.10
N ALA A 325 2.95 -11.73 0.74
CA ALA A 325 3.98 -11.01 1.47
C ALA A 325 5.03 -10.45 0.48
N LEU A 326 5.51 -9.23 0.72
CA LEU A 326 6.73 -8.75 0.08
C LEU A 326 7.90 -9.51 0.69
N ARG A 327 8.65 -10.20 -0.17
CA ARG A 327 9.91 -10.85 0.19
C ARG A 327 11.05 -10.13 -0.53
N PRO A 328 12.20 -9.93 0.14
CA PRO A 328 13.34 -9.32 -0.51
C PRO A 328 13.84 -10.17 -1.70
N LEU A 329 14.15 -9.52 -2.83
CA LEU A 329 14.71 -10.16 -4.03
C LEU A 329 16.17 -9.73 -4.26
N PRO A 330 17.03 -10.58 -4.86
CA PRO A 330 18.41 -10.21 -5.16
C PRO A 330 18.49 -8.85 -5.88
N GLY A 331 19.29 -7.92 -5.34
CA GLY A 331 19.42 -6.55 -5.83
C GLY A 331 18.69 -5.51 -4.98
N HIS A 332 17.72 -5.91 -4.15
CA HIS A 332 16.99 -4.99 -3.26
C HIS A 332 17.94 -4.31 -2.26
N GLU A 333 19.03 -4.99 -1.88
CA GLU A 333 20.02 -4.50 -0.92
C GLU A 333 20.72 -3.23 -1.41
N LYS A 334 20.81 -3.03 -2.73
CA LYS A 334 21.36 -1.80 -3.33
C LYS A 334 20.44 -0.60 -3.09
N LEU A 335 19.13 -0.81 -3.25
CA LEU A 335 18.11 0.21 -2.95
C LEU A 335 18.14 0.54 -1.46
N ALA A 336 18.09 -0.50 -0.62
CA ALA A 336 18.07 -0.33 0.83
C ALA A 336 19.33 0.40 1.34
N ALA A 337 20.52 -0.01 0.90
CA ALA A 337 21.76 0.62 1.32
C ALA A 337 21.87 2.09 0.89
N SER A 338 21.44 2.43 -0.34
CA SER A 338 21.44 3.82 -0.81
C SER A 338 20.45 4.68 -0.01
N LEU A 339 19.22 4.20 0.16
CA LEU A 339 18.21 4.88 0.97
C LEU A 339 18.66 5.07 2.41
N GLN A 340 19.19 4.04 3.08
CA GLN A 340 19.70 4.15 4.44
C GLN A 340 20.84 5.16 4.56
N ALA A 341 21.77 5.20 3.59
CA ALA A 341 22.89 6.13 3.60
C ALA A 341 22.43 7.59 3.47
N HIS A 342 21.51 7.87 2.53
CA HIS A 342 20.96 9.22 2.35
C HIS A 342 20.05 9.62 3.50
N ALA A 343 19.20 8.72 3.98
CA ALA A 343 18.31 8.99 5.10
C ALA A 343 19.09 9.24 6.40
N ARG A 344 20.17 8.51 6.65
CA ARG A 344 21.10 8.83 7.75
C ARG A 344 21.71 10.22 7.62
N SER A 345 22.10 10.62 6.41
CA SER A 345 22.66 11.95 6.18
C SER A 345 21.63 13.07 6.36
N VAL A 346 20.37 12.82 6.02
CA VAL A 346 19.29 13.82 6.07
C VAL A 346 18.72 13.96 7.48
N PHE A 347 18.49 12.84 8.16
CA PHE A 347 17.85 12.83 9.48
C PHE A 347 18.82 12.76 10.66
N GLY A 348 20.11 12.48 10.42
CA GLY A 348 21.14 12.47 11.46
C GLY A 348 21.11 11.24 12.38
N GLU A 349 20.33 10.21 12.06
CA GLU A 349 20.23 8.96 12.80
C GLU A 349 20.28 7.74 11.88
N ASP A 350 20.61 6.56 12.42
CA ASP A 350 20.65 5.33 11.64
C ASP A 350 19.22 4.85 11.31
N ILE A 351 18.95 4.67 10.02
CA ILE A 351 17.64 4.24 9.51
C ILE A 351 17.64 2.75 9.28
N LEU A 352 16.64 2.07 9.83
CA LEU A 352 16.54 0.62 9.72
C LEU A 352 15.98 0.19 8.36
N ALA A 353 16.46 -0.96 7.88
CA ALA A 353 15.84 -1.73 6.81
C ALA A 353 15.12 -2.93 7.44
N VAL A 354 13.79 -2.90 7.47
CA VAL A 354 12.96 -3.83 8.26
C VAL A 354 11.71 -4.27 7.51
N GLY A 355 11.06 -5.31 8.02
CA GLY A 355 9.72 -5.69 7.65
C GLY A 355 8.64 -4.83 8.33
N THR A 356 7.42 -4.88 7.81
CA THR A 356 6.24 -4.27 8.43
C THR A 356 5.07 -5.27 8.48
N PRO A 357 4.21 -5.27 9.51
CA PRO A 357 3.06 -6.18 9.59
C PRO A 357 1.91 -5.80 8.63
N LEU A 358 2.05 -4.70 7.89
CA LEU A 358 1.12 -4.25 6.85
C LEU A 358 1.35 -5.01 5.54
N TYR A 359 0.56 -4.70 4.51
CA TYR A 359 0.81 -5.12 3.12
C TYR A 359 0.62 -3.90 2.21
N ALA A 360 1.26 -3.91 1.03
CA ALA A 360 1.16 -2.84 0.05
C ALA A 360 1.40 -3.32 -1.39
N ASP A 361 1.31 -2.41 -2.35
CA ASP A 361 1.55 -2.67 -3.78
C ASP A 361 2.96 -3.19 -4.10
N ALA A 362 3.94 -2.96 -3.23
CA ALA A 362 5.33 -3.37 -3.45
C ALA A 362 5.50 -4.85 -3.77
N ARG A 363 4.64 -5.73 -3.21
CA ARG A 363 4.65 -7.15 -3.59
C ARG A 363 4.47 -7.40 -5.09
N LEU A 364 3.81 -6.51 -5.85
CA LEU A 364 3.42 -6.75 -7.25
C LEU A 364 4.64 -6.72 -8.14
N TYR A 365 5.52 -5.76 -7.88
CA TYR A 365 6.81 -5.65 -8.52
C TYR A 365 7.67 -6.88 -8.20
N ALA A 366 7.74 -7.28 -6.92
CA ALA A 366 8.48 -8.47 -6.52
C ALA A 366 7.93 -9.77 -7.13
N GLU A 367 6.61 -9.92 -7.22
CA GLU A 367 5.95 -11.06 -7.89
C GLU A 367 6.30 -11.13 -9.38
N HIS A 368 6.60 -9.99 -10.01
CA HIS A 368 7.09 -9.89 -11.38
C HIS A 368 8.63 -9.91 -11.49
N GLY A 369 9.34 -10.24 -10.39
CA GLY A 369 10.79 -10.40 -10.37
C GLY A 369 11.57 -9.08 -10.29
N VAL A 370 10.93 -7.96 -9.96
CA VAL A 370 11.59 -6.65 -9.81
C VAL A 370 12.06 -6.46 -8.36
N PRO A 371 13.37 -6.28 -8.11
CA PRO A 371 13.88 -5.93 -6.79
C PRO A 371 13.24 -4.63 -6.27
N THR A 372 12.57 -4.73 -5.12
CA THR A 372 11.67 -3.69 -4.63
C THR A 372 11.90 -3.41 -3.14
N VAL A 373 11.79 -2.15 -2.76
CA VAL A 373 11.68 -1.68 -1.37
C VAL A 373 10.54 -0.68 -1.26
N MET A 374 10.04 -0.42 -0.05
CA MET A 374 9.12 0.70 0.18
C MET A 374 9.83 1.80 0.95
N TYR A 375 9.68 3.03 0.47
CA TYR A 375 10.21 4.21 1.12
C TYR A 375 9.49 5.46 0.62
N GLY A 376 9.15 6.34 1.55
CA GLY A 376 8.35 7.53 1.26
C GLY A 376 8.33 8.49 2.43
N ALA A 377 7.55 9.56 2.29
CA ALA A 377 7.27 10.47 3.39
C ALA A 377 6.36 9.77 4.39
N GLY A 378 6.83 9.59 5.62
CA GLY A 378 6.02 8.92 6.62
C GLY A 378 6.60 8.98 8.02
N PRO A 379 5.75 8.69 9.01
CA PRO A 379 6.10 8.83 10.42
C PRO A 379 7.06 7.73 10.88
N ARG A 380 7.59 7.87 12.10
CA ARG A 380 8.34 6.80 12.77
C ARG A 380 7.41 5.68 13.21
N THR A 381 6.17 6.02 13.56
CA THR A 381 5.11 5.06 13.88
C THR A 381 3.82 5.42 13.17
N VAL A 382 3.04 4.42 12.74
CA VAL A 382 1.75 4.63 12.07
C VAL A 382 0.83 5.59 12.85
N MET A 383 0.87 5.49 14.19
CA MET A 383 0.04 6.30 15.09
C MET A 383 0.33 7.80 15.05
N GLU A 384 1.57 8.21 14.77
CA GLU A 384 1.95 9.64 14.75
C GLU A 384 1.17 10.41 13.68
N SER A 385 0.99 9.83 12.50
CA SER A 385 0.30 10.48 11.37
C SER A 385 -1.22 10.34 11.41
N ARG A 386 -1.76 9.49 12.29
CA ARG A 386 -3.17 9.09 12.29
C ARG A 386 -3.67 8.55 10.94
N ALA A 387 -2.84 7.81 10.23
CA ALA A 387 -3.24 7.19 8.96
C ALA A 387 -4.56 6.42 9.08
N LYS A 388 -5.45 6.63 8.09
CA LYS A 388 -6.80 6.05 8.02
C LYS A 388 -7.74 6.44 9.18
N GLN A 389 -7.36 7.43 9.99
CA GLN A 389 -8.17 8.00 11.08
C GLN A 389 -8.46 9.48 10.81
N ALA A 390 -9.24 10.09 11.71
CA ALA A 390 -9.51 11.52 11.71
C ALA A 390 -8.26 12.34 12.05
N ASP A 391 -8.12 13.49 11.39
CA ASP A 391 -6.93 14.35 11.46
C ASP A 391 -5.64 13.66 11.00
N GLU A 392 -5.75 12.79 9.98
CA GLU A 392 -4.57 12.30 9.25
C GLU A 392 -3.72 13.47 8.80
N HIS A 393 -2.40 13.36 8.97
CA HIS A 393 -1.46 14.39 8.60
C HIS A 393 -0.07 13.84 8.26
N VAL A 394 0.67 14.61 7.45
CA VAL A 394 2.11 14.41 7.24
C VAL A 394 2.90 15.57 7.85
N MET A 395 4.01 15.25 8.50
CA MET A 395 4.98 16.26 8.94
C MET A 395 5.71 16.81 7.71
N LEU A 396 5.73 18.13 7.54
CA LEU A 396 6.37 18.75 6.39
C LEU A 396 7.87 18.46 6.33
N GLU A 397 8.54 18.37 7.48
CA GLU A 397 9.97 18.02 7.50
C GLU A 397 10.23 16.55 7.13
N ASP A 398 9.29 15.63 7.40
CA ASP A 398 9.41 14.25 6.90
C ASP A 398 9.21 14.20 5.38
N LEU A 399 8.29 15.02 4.84
CA LEU A 399 8.09 15.18 3.39
C LEU A 399 9.35 15.73 2.70
N ARG A 400 9.92 16.80 3.23
CA ARG A 400 11.18 17.40 2.75
C ARG A 400 12.32 16.39 2.81
N GLY A 401 12.46 15.72 3.95
CA GLY A 401 13.49 14.73 4.19
C GLY A 401 13.41 13.56 3.21
N ALA A 402 12.24 12.94 3.08
CA ALA A 402 12.02 11.84 2.14
C ALA A 402 12.34 12.23 0.69
N THR A 403 11.98 13.46 0.29
CA THR A 403 12.27 13.98 -1.07
C THR A 403 13.76 14.08 -1.35
N ARG A 404 14.53 14.60 -0.38
CA ARG A 404 16.01 14.65 -0.47
C ARG A 404 16.60 13.24 -0.54
N VAL A 405 16.10 12.30 0.26
CA VAL A 405 16.57 10.91 0.27
C VAL A 405 16.31 10.22 -1.07
N VAL A 406 15.11 10.35 -1.62
CA VAL A 406 14.77 9.76 -2.92
C VAL A 406 15.57 10.42 -4.04
N ALA A 407 15.78 11.74 -4.01
CA ALA A 407 16.65 12.41 -4.99
C ALA A 407 18.09 11.86 -4.94
N GLY A 408 18.63 11.64 -3.74
CA GLY A 408 19.93 11.01 -3.54
C GLY A 408 19.99 9.58 -4.10
N LEU A 409 18.96 8.77 -3.85
CA LEU A 409 18.84 7.42 -4.44
C LEU A 409 18.87 7.47 -5.97
N LEU A 410 18.07 8.34 -6.57
CA LEU A 410 18.02 8.47 -8.03
C LEU A 410 19.38 8.87 -8.60
N ALA A 411 20.10 9.77 -7.92
CA ALA A 411 21.46 10.14 -8.30
C ALA A 411 22.44 8.97 -8.23
N ASP A 412 22.39 8.13 -7.20
CA ASP A 412 23.27 6.95 -7.07
C ASP A 412 23.12 5.97 -8.25
N PHE A 413 21.89 5.80 -8.75
CA PHE A 413 21.60 4.86 -9.83
C PHE A 413 21.82 5.46 -11.22
N LEU A 414 21.48 6.74 -11.39
CA LEU A 414 21.30 7.37 -12.70
C LEU A 414 22.33 8.44 -13.04
N ALA A 415 23.02 9.05 -12.07
CA ALA A 415 24.09 10.01 -12.37
C ALA A 415 25.40 9.28 -12.70
N ARG A 416 26.09 9.70 -13.76
CA ARG A 416 27.39 9.14 -14.13
C ARG A 416 28.45 9.59 -13.11
N GLY A 417 29.15 8.63 -12.50
CA GLY A 417 30.23 8.89 -11.55
C GLY A 417 29.79 9.20 -10.11
N ALA A 418 28.52 8.95 -9.76
CA ALA A 418 28.02 9.09 -8.39
C ALA A 418 28.34 7.88 -7.49
N ALA A 419 28.56 6.69 -8.08
CA ALA A 419 28.86 5.43 -7.40
C ALA A 419 30.36 5.14 -7.31
#